data_AF-A0A8T6NIL5-F1
#
_entry.id   AF-A0A8T6NIL5-F1
#
_cell.length_a   1.000
_cell.length_b   1.000
_cell.length_c   1.000
_cell.angle_alpha   90.00
_cell.angle_beta   90.00
_cell.angle_gamma   90.00
#
_symmetry.space_group_name_H-M   'P 1'
#
loop_
_entity.id
_entity.type
_entity.pdbx_description
1 polymer ?
#
loop_
_entity_poly.entity_id
_entity_poly.type
_entity_poly.pdbx_seq_one_letter_code
_entity_poly.pdbx_strand_id
1 'polypeptide(L)'
;MSEKPKLAVSSCLLGKKVRYNGDAAEFRVLNRIWSEHLDLIGVCPEVGIGMGVPRPTIRLVKNGDKISLIDPKNGDDYTDKMLEFAEMQSDYLVSEGICGFVFKKDSPSCGVERVKVYRGDNPQAVRD
;
A
#
# COMPACT_ATOMS: atom_id res chain seq x y z
N MET A 1 -2.13 27.07 -19.23
CA MET A 1 -2.92 26.35 -18.21
C MET A 1 -1.92 25.73 -17.25
N SER A 2 -2.02 26.00 -15.94
CA SER A 2 -1.18 25.30 -14.96
C SER A 2 -1.70 23.87 -14.85
N GLU A 3 -0.86 22.88 -15.12
CA GLU A 3 -1.19 21.48 -14.82
C GLU A 3 -1.37 21.31 -13.32
N LYS A 4 -2.34 20.47 -12.93
CA LYS A 4 -2.58 20.14 -11.52
C LYS A 4 -1.44 19.25 -11.03
N PRO A 5 -0.95 19.43 -9.80
CA PRO A 5 0.02 18.50 -9.22
C PRO A 5 -0.54 17.08 -9.17
N LYS A 6 0.26 16.09 -9.60
CA LYS A 6 -0.11 14.68 -9.54
C LYS A 6 0.34 14.05 -8.22
N LEU A 7 -0.54 13.33 -7.54
CA LEU A 7 -0.21 12.57 -6.33
C LEU A 7 -0.52 11.08 -6.52
N ALA A 8 0.40 10.23 -6.09
CA ALA A 8 0.14 8.80 -5.94
C ALA A 8 -0.59 8.53 -4.62
N VAL A 9 -1.72 7.83 -4.66
CA VAL A 9 -2.60 7.65 -3.51
C VAL A 9 -2.92 6.17 -3.33
N SER A 10 -2.89 5.66 -2.10
CA SER A 10 -3.41 4.32 -1.82
C SER A 10 -4.86 4.20 -2.32
N SER A 11 -5.13 3.32 -3.29
CA SER A 11 -6.42 3.25 -3.99
C SER A 11 -7.65 3.09 -3.09
N CYS A 12 -7.49 2.47 -1.91
CA CYS A 12 -8.56 2.36 -0.94
C CYS A 12 -9.03 3.73 -0.39
N LEU A 13 -8.14 4.73 -0.32
CA LEU A 13 -8.47 6.11 0.06
C LEU A 13 -9.29 6.81 -1.03
N LEU A 14 -9.09 6.42 -2.29
CA LEU A 14 -9.88 6.89 -3.44
C LEU A 14 -11.25 6.21 -3.55
N GLY A 15 -11.69 5.47 -2.53
CA GLY A 15 -12.99 4.78 -2.53
C GLY A 15 -13.01 3.47 -3.32
N LYS A 16 -11.87 3.02 -3.85
CA LYS A 16 -11.79 1.72 -4.52
C LYS A 16 -11.88 0.60 -3.48
N LYS A 17 -12.75 -0.38 -3.74
CA LYS A 17 -12.94 -1.58 -2.91
C LYS A 17 -11.79 -2.56 -3.13
N VAL A 18 -10.60 -2.23 -2.65
CA VAL A 18 -9.36 -3.01 -2.88
C VAL A 18 -8.72 -3.52 -1.59
N ARG A 19 -9.34 -3.27 -0.43
CA ARG A 19 -8.85 -3.81 0.84
C ARG A 19 -9.02 -5.32 0.89
N TYR A 20 -8.27 -5.97 1.78
CA TYR A 20 -8.33 -7.42 1.98
C TYR A 20 -9.75 -7.96 2.22
N ASN A 21 -10.60 -7.16 2.88
CA ASN A 21 -12.00 -7.49 3.19
C ASN A 21 -13.00 -7.08 2.08
N GLY A 22 -12.55 -6.61 0.92
CA GLY A 22 -13.42 -6.13 -0.16
C GLY A 22 -14.06 -4.76 0.08
N ASP A 23 -13.61 -4.03 1.10
CA ASP A 23 -14.12 -2.70 1.41
C ASP A 23 -13.19 -1.59 0.89
N ALA A 24 -13.65 -0.35 0.99
CA ALA A 24 -12.84 0.85 0.81
C ALA A 24 -12.33 1.38 2.16
N ALA A 25 -11.49 2.40 2.12
CA ALA A 25 -11.15 3.25 3.27
C ALA A 25 -11.21 4.71 2.82
N GLU A 26 -12.32 5.07 2.18
CA GLU A 26 -12.47 6.33 1.46
C GLU A 26 -12.11 7.53 2.34
N PHE A 27 -11.15 8.34 1.91
CA PHE A 27 -10.87 9.62 2.53
C PHE A 27 -11.62 10.72 1.77
N ARG A 28 -12.86 10.98 2.20
CA ARG A 28 -13.81 11.85 1.50
C ARG A 28 -13.27 13.26 1.21
N VAL A 29 -12.47 13.83 2.09
CA VAL A 29 -11.88 15.17 1.90
C VAL A 29 -10.95 15.18 0.68
N LEU A 30 -10.12 14.16 0.52
CA LEU A 30 -9.26 14.03 -0.66
C LEU A 30 -10.09 13.86 -1.94
N ASN A 31 -11.12 13.02 -1.92
CA ASN A 31 -11.91 12.73 -3.12
C ASN A 31 -12.89 13.84 -3.52
N ARG A 32 -13.38 14.64 -2.57
CA ARG A 32 -14.43 15.64 -2.83
C ARG A 32 -13.92 17.07 -2.92
N ILE A 33 -12.82 17.39 -2.24
CA ILE A 33 -12.30 18.77 -2.18
C ILE A 33 -11.00 18.84 -2.97
N TRP A 34 -10.04 18.02 -2.62
CA TRP A 34 -8.69 18.14 -3.19
C TRP A 34 -8.55 17.62 -4.61
N SER A 35 -9.42 16.71 -5.05
CA SER A 35 -9.47 16.21 -6.44
C SER A 35 -9.78 17.30 -7.46
N GLU A 36 -10.38 18.43 -7.05
CA GLU A 36 -10.56 19.59 -7.92
C GLU A 36 -9.24 20.30 -8.22
N HIS A 37 -8.24 20.14 -7.36
CA HIS A 37 -6.93 20.82 -7.42
C HIS A 37 -5.75 19.89 -7.73
N LEU A 38 -5.95 18.58 -7.64
CA LEU A 38 -4.91 17.55 -7.75
C LEU A 38 -5.34 16.45 -8.72
N ASP A 39 -4.37 15.93 -9.46
CA ASP A 39 -4.55 14.70 -10.24
C ASP A 39 -4.13 13.51 -9.38
N LEU A 40 -5.03 12.54 -9.17
CA LEU A 40 -4.83 11.45 -8.22
C LEU A 40 -4.61 10.12 -8.95
N ILE A 41 -3.43 9.54 -8.78
CA ILE A 41 -3.07 8.23 -9.34
C ILE A 41 -3.24 7.18 -8.24
N GLY A 42 -4.21 6.28 -8.41
CA GLY A 42 -4.47 5.21 -7.44
C GLY A 42 -3.47 4.06 -7.54
N VAL A 43 -2.85 3.68 -6.43
CA VAL A 43 -1.95 2.52 -6.32
C VAL A 43 -2.42 1.58 -5.20
N CYS A 44 -2.49 0.29 -5.48
CA CYS A 44 -2.70 -0.76 -4.46
C CYS A 44 -1.65 -1.85 -4.68
N PRO A 45 -0.59 -1.90 -3.85
CA PRO A 45 0.49 -2.85 -4.07
C PRO A 45 0.03 -4.29 -4.02
N GLU A 46 -0.91 -4.65 -3.15
CA GLU A 46 -1.40 -6.04 -3.06
C GLU A 46 -2.13 -6.49 -4.32
N VAL A 47 -2.97 -5.62 -4.91
CA VAL A 47 -3.63 -5.94 -6.19
C VAL A 47 -2.59 -5.93 -7.31
N GLY A 48 -1.61 -5.03 -7.25
CA GLY A 48 -0.49 -4.93 -8.20
C GLY A 48 0.36 -6.20 -8.28
N ILE A 49 0.61 -6.87 -7.15
CA ILE A 49 1.31 -8.16 -7.11
C ILE A 49 0.40 -9.36 -7.43
N GLY A 50 -0.83 -9.12 -7.87
CA GLY A 50 -1.79 -10.14 -8.31
C GLY A 50 -2.66 -10.75 -7.21
N MET A 51 -2.71 -10.17 -6.00
CA MET A 51 -3.65 -10.66 -4.99
C MET A 51 -5.10 -10.28 -5.35
N GLY A 52 -6.04 -11.18 -5.06
CA GLY A 52 -7.46 -10.94 -5.27
C GLY A 52 -8.09 -9.92 -4.30
N VAL A 53 -9.38 -9.70 -4.52
CA VAL A 53 -10.26 -8.97 -3.59
C VAL A 53 -11.57 -9.75 -3.47
N PRO A 54 -11.94 -10.26 -2.28
CA PRO A 54 -11.17 -10.24 -1.02
C PRO A 54 -9.93 -11.14 -1.09
N ARG A 55 -9.03 -10.98 -0.10
CA ARG A 55 -7.79 -11.78 0.06
C ARG A 55 -7.45 -12.00 1.53
N PRO A 56 -6.60 -12.97 1.86
CA PRO A 56 -6.02 -13.08 3.19
C PRO A 56 -5.28 -11.82 3.62
N THR A 57 -5.17 -11.62 4.93
CA THR A 57 -4.30 -10.58 5.49
C THR A 57 -2.85 -10.96 5.28
N ILE A 58 -1.99 -9.98 5.08
CA ILE A 58 -0.53 -10.14 5.06
C ILE A 58 0.08 -9.38 6.23
N ARG A 59 1.27 -9.76 6.67
CA ARG A 59 2.00 -9.10 7.75
C ARG A 59 3.49 -9.01 7.44
N LEU A 60 4.14 -7.99 7.99
CA LEU A 60 5.60 -7.90 7.96
C LEU A 60 6.18 -8.77 9.09
N VAL A 61 7.15 -9.62 8.76
CA VAL A 61 7.87 -10.47 9.71
C VAL A 61 9.36 -10.14 9.60
N LYS A 62 9.98 -9.77 10.72
CA LYS A 62 11.40 -9.47 10.83
C LYS A 62 12.16 -10.63 11.42
N ASN A 63 13.13 -11.16 10.67
CA ASN A 63 14.05 -12.21 11.07
C ASN A 63 15.49 -11.69 10.90
N GLY A 64 16.13 -11.30 12.01
CA GLY A 64 17.38 -10.53 11.95
C GLY A 64 17.15 -9.16 11.30
N ASP A 65 17.90 -8.87 10.24
CA ASP A 65 17.77 -7.63 9.45
C ASP A 65 16.82 -7.77 8.25
N LYS A 66 16.37 -8.99 7.94
CA LYS A 66 15.44 -9.22 6.83
C LYS A 66 14.00 -8.98 7.27
N ILE A 67 13.26 -8.20 6.50
CA ILE A 67 11.81 -8.04 6.61
C ILE A 67 11.16 -8.78 5.44
N SER A 68 10.24 -9.70 5.76
CA SER A 68 9.44 -10.44 4.78
C SER A 68 7.97 -10.08 4.88
N LEU A 69 7.26 -10.12 3.77
CA LEU A 69 5.81 -9.92 3.68
C LEU A 69 5.11 -11.26 3.54
N ILE A 70 4.49 -11.74 4.62
CA ILE A 70 3.99 -13.12 4.75
C ILE A 70 2.47 -13.15 4.93
N ASP A 71 1.79 -14.10 4.30
CA ASP A 71 0.44 -14.52 4.69
C ASP A 71 0.53 -15.43 5.94
N PRO A 72 0.01 -15.00 7.11
CA PRO A 72 0.11 -15.77 8.34
C PRO A 72 -0.71 -17.06 8.34
N LYS A 73 -1.65 -17.25 7.40
CA LYS A 73 -2.54 -18.41 7.36
C LYS A 73 -1.90 -19.61 6.68
N ASN A 74 -1.18 -19.40 5.58
CA ASN A 74 -0.57 -20.48 4.79
C ASN A 74 0.97 -20.38 4.70
N GLY A 75 1.56 -19.27 5.12
CA GLY A 75 3.02 -19.07 5.11
C GLY A 75 3.56 -18.59 3.77
N ASP A 76 2.72 -18.20 2.81
CA ASP A 76 3.17 -17.67 1.53
C ASP A 76 4.01 -16.40 1.72
N ASP A 77 5.18 -16.37 1.07
CA ASP A 77 6.07 -15.21 1.04
C ASP A 77 5.85 -14.39 -0.24
N TYR A 78 5.43 -13.13 -0.06
CA TYR A 78 5.16 -12.17 -1.13
C TYR A 78 6.27 -11.11 -1.26
N THR A 79 7.38 -11.26 -0.55
CA THR A 79 8.44 -10.24 -0.46
C THR A 79 8.99 -9.86 -1.82
N ASP A 80 9.43 -10.84 -2.62
CA ASP A 80 10.08 -10.57 -3.90
C ASP A 80 9.11 -9.92 -4.90
N LYS A 81 7.87 -10.44 -4.99
CA LYS A 81 6.81 -9.83 -5.82
C LYS A 81 6.52 -8.39 -5.41
N MET A 82 6.52 -8.10 -4.11
CA MET A 82 6.27 -6.76 -3.58
C MET A 82 7.42 -5.80 -3.89
N LEU A 83 8.67 -6.26 -3.81
CA LEU A 83 9.84 -5.47 -4.16
C LEU A 83 9.88 -5.17 -5.67
N GLU A 84 9.67 -6.18 -6.51
CA GLU A 84 9.59 -6.03 -7.97
C GLU A 84 8.47 -5.05 -8.38
N PHE A 85 7.28 -5.20 -7.78
CA PHE A 85 6.18 -4.28 -8.02
C PHE A 85 6.52 -2.87 -7.55
N ALA A 86 7.14 -2.71 -6.38
CA ALA A 86 7.49 -1.39 -5.85
C ALA A 86 8.50 -0.66 -6.76
N GLU A 87 9.48 -1.36 -7.30
CA GLU A 87 10.46 -0.81 -8.24
C GLU A 87 9.77 -0.36 -9.55
N MET A 88 9.04 -1.27 -10.21
CA MET A 88 8.29 -0.95 -11.43
C MET A 88 7.30 0.21 -11.23
N GLN A 89 6.55 0.18 -10.14
CA GLN A 89 5.57 1.20 -9.83
C GLN A 89 6.24 2.54 -9.52
N SER A 90 7.40 2.54 -8.86
CA SER A 90 8.18 3.75 -8.61
C SER A 90 8.62 4.40 -9.91
N ASP A 91 9.20 3.63 -10.83
CA ASP A 91 9.64 4.12 -12.15
C ASP A 91 8.47 4.71 -12.95
N TYR A 92 7.33 4.02 -12.96
CA TYR A 92 6.11 4.52 -13.60
C TYR A 92 5.68 5.87 -12.99
N LEU A 93 5.64 5.97 -11.66
CA LEU A 93 5.21 7.19 -10.98
C LEU A 93 6.18 8.36 -11.20
N VAL A 94 7.48 8.09 -11.26
CA VAL A 94 8.50 9.07 -11.64
C VAL A 94 8.26 9.56 -13.07
N SER A 95 8.00 8.64 -14.01
CA SER A 95 7.72 8.99 -15.41
C SER A 95 6.43 9.80 -15.57
N GLU A 96 5.46 9.59 -14.69
CA GLU A 96 4.22 10.36 -14.63
C GLU A 96 4.38 11.76 -14.05
N GLY A 97 5.54 12.07 -13.45
CA GLY A 97 5.84 13.38 -12.86
C GLY A 97 5.08 13.64 -11.56
N ILE A 98 4.90 12.62 -10.72
CA ILE A 98 4.22 12.83 -9.44
C ILE A 98 4.98 13.80 -8.53
N CYS A 99 4.24 14.58 -7.76
CA CYS A 99 4.78 15.55 -6.81
C CYS A 99 4.74 15.04 -5.36
N GLY A 100 4.16 13.87 -5.11
CA GLY A 100 4.07 13.31 -3.77
C GLY A 100 3.18 12.09 -3.64
N PHE A 101 3.05 11.60 -2.41
CA PHE A 101 2.32 10.39 -2.06
C PHE A 101 1.32 10.61 -0.93
N VAL A 102 0.21 9.86 -0.94
CA VAL A 102 -0.77 9.76 0.14
C VAL A 102 -1.02 8.29 0.45
N PHE A 103 -0.47 7.83 1.58
CA PHE A 103 -0.51 6.43 1.96
C PHE A 103 -1.60 6.10 2.99
N LYS A 104 -2.18 4.90 2.89
CA LYS A 104 -3.07 4.36 3.92
C LYS A 104 -2.24 3.92 5.14
N LYS A 105 -2.42 4.65 6.25
CA LYS A 105 -1.84 4.32 7.56
C LYS A 105 -2.08 2.85 7.98
N ASP A 106 -1.11 2.29 8.70
CA ASP A 106 -1.10 0.94 9.32
C ASP A 106 -1.15 -0.23 8.31
N SER A 107 -1.02 0.06 7.01
CA SER A 107 -0.97 -0.99 5.99
C SER A 107 0.40 -1.66 5.97
N PRO A 108 0.50 -3.00 5.91
CA PRO A 108 1.78 -3.71 5.75
C PRO A 108 2.46 -3.44 4.40
N SER A 109 1.72 -2.95 3.40
CA SER A 109 2.21 -2.68 2.04
C SER A 109 2.41 -1.19 1.74
N CYS A 110 1.68 -0.31 2.45
CA CYS A 110 1.61 1.12 2.15
C CYS A 110 1.98 2.00 3.35
N GLY A 111 2.03 1.46 4.57
CA GLY A 111 2.32 2.25 5.75
C GLY A 111 3.78 2.68 5.75
N VAL A 112 4.01 3.98 5.95
CA VAL A 112 5.36 4.57 5.96
C VAL A 112 5.99 4.55 7.35
N GLU A 113 5.17 4.54 8.40
CA GLU A 113 5.62 4.55 9.79
C GLU A 113 4.67 3.77 10.70
N ARG A 114 5.21 3.25 11.82
CA ARG A 114 4.45 2.59 12.90
C ARG A 114 3.63 1.39 12.40
N VAL A 115 4.16 0.70 11.40
CA VAL A 115 3.56 -0.51 10.83
C VAL A 115 3.86 -1.69 11.75
N LYS A 116 2.89 -2.60 11.88
CA LYS A 116 3.08 -3.80 12.70
C LYS A 116 4.10 -4.73 12.05
N VAL A 117 5.22 -4.93 12.72
CA VAL A 117 6.26 -5.89 12.35
C VAL A 117 6.33 -6.97 13.43
N TYR A 118 6.14 -8.23 13.02
CA TYR A 118 6.18 -9.41 13.87
C TYR A 118 7.60 -9.97 13.92
N ARG A 119 8.01 -10.60 15.04
CA ARG A 119 9.32 -11.26 15.17
C ARG A 119 9.13 -12.76 15.35
N GLY A 120 9.52 -13.56 14.36
CA GLY A 120 9.24 -15.01 14.34
C GLY A 120 7.75 -15.32 14.53
N ASP A 121 7.44 -16.33 15.35
CA ASP A 121 6.06 -16.72 15.69
C ASP A 121 5.44 -15.90 16.83
N ASN A 122 6.13 -14.85 17.31
CA ASN A 122 5.62 -14.06 18.42
C ASN A 122 4.34 -13.32 18.01
N PRO A 123 3.21 -13.54 18.72
CA PRO A 123 1.95 -12.85 18.40
C PRO A 123 1.99 -11.34 18.65
N GLN A 124 2.97 -10.84 19.41
CA GLN A 124 3.16 -9.42 19.64
C GLN A 124 3.98 -8.77 18.52
N ALA A 125 3.33 -7.88 17.77
CA ALA A 125 4.00 -7.02 16.82
C ALA A 125 4.59 -5.79 17.52
N VAL A 126 5.80 -5.41 17.11
CA VAL A 126 6.36 -4.09 17.39
C VAL A 126 5.87 -3.14 16.30
N ARG A 127 5.67 -1.86 16.64
CA ARG A 127 5.42 -0.82 15.63
C ARG A 127 6.74 -0.18 15.28
N ASP A 128 7.21 -0.44 14.08
CA ASP A 128 8.37 0.21 13.45
C ASP A 128 7.83 1.24 12.43
#